data_AF-A0A833Z4S4-F1
#
_entry.id   AF-A0A833Z4S4-F1
#
_cell.length_a   1.000
_cell.length_b   1.000
_cell.length_c   1.000
_cell.angle_alpha   90.00
_cell.angle_beta   90.00
_cell.angle_gamma   90.00
#
_symmetry.space_group_name_H-M   'P 1'
#
loop_
_entity.id
_entity.type
_entity.pdbx_description
1 polymer ?
#
loop_
_entity_poly.entity_id
_entity_poly.type
_entity_poly.pdbx_seq_one_letter_code
_entity_poly.pdbx_strand_id
1 'polypeptide(L)'
;MIETWLKIELHLLWFGRSLSQWLLALNQVVLWDKIVLRGDNPKLLLKDMKTKYFFFDDGNGLKGNRNVTLTLSWNVVPNAGILPLVTGSGHVSVPFPDTYEIMKNY
;
A
#
# COMPACT_ATOMS: atom_id res chain seq x y z
N MET A 1 -18.81 26.61 -6.15
CA MET A 1 -17.48 26.04 -6.44
C MET A 1 -17.54 24.55 -6.18
N ILE A 2 -17.02 23.72 -7.08
CA ILE A 2 -17.12 22.25 -6.99
C ILE A 2 -15.80 21.75 -6.38
N GLU A 3 -15.87 21.16 -5.19
CA GLU A 3 -14.71 20.61 -4.48
C GLU A 3 -14.19 19.34 -5.19
N THR A 4 -12.89 19.07 -5.11
CA THR A 4 -12.29 17.83 -5.64
C THR A 4 -11.27 17.34 -4.63
N TRP A 5 -11.17 16.02 -4.44
CA TRP A 5 -10.19 15.43 -3.52
C TRP A 5 -9.35 14.35 -4.21
N LEU A 6 -8.13 14.17 -3.71
CA LEU A 6 -7.19 13.15 -4.15
C LEU A 6 -7.14 12.05 -3.09
N LYS A 7 -7.46 10.81 -3.46
CA LYS A 7 -7.29 9.64 -2.59
C LYS A 7 -5.94 9.01 -2.89
N ILE A 8 -5.08 8.88 -1.88
CA ILE A 8 -3.73 8.35 -1.99
C ILE A 8 -3.66 7.10 -1.13
N GLU A 9 -3.15 6.01 -1.69
CA GLU A 9 -3.10 4.70 -1.04
C GLU A 9 -1.71 4.06 -1.21
N LEU A 10 -1.22 3.46 -0.14
CA LEU A 10 0.00 2.69 -0.12
C LEU A 10 -0.35 1.21 -0.05
N HIS A 11 -0.06 0.47 -1.11
CA HIS A 11 -0.36 -0.94 -1.25
C HIS A 11 0.90 -1.80 -1.08
N LEU A 12 0.78 -2.90 -0.34
CA LEU A 12 1.77 -3.97 -0.35
C LEU A 12 1.24 -5.11 -1.21
N LEU A 13 2.04 -5.56 -2.17
CA LEU A 13 1.72 -6.58 -3.15
C LEU A 13 2.73 -7.72 -3.09
N TRP A 14 2.24 -8.97 -3.07
CA TRP A 14 3.11 -10.14 -3.15
C TRP A 14 2.40 -11.33 -3.78
N PHE A 15 3.17 -12.27 -4.29
CA PHE A 15 2.64 -13.56 -4.75
C PHE A 15 2.71 -14.60 -3.64
N GLY A 16 1.57 -15.23 -3.34
CA GLY A 16 1.45 -16.39 -2.47
C GLY A 16 1.19 -17.66 -3.25
N ARG A 17 1.52 -18.81 -2.65
CA ARG A 17 1.10 -20.13 -3.15
C ARG A 17 -0.24 -20.50 -2.50
N SER A 18 -1.21 -20.93 -3.31
CA SER A 18 -2.50 -21.41 -2.80
C SER A 18 -2.53 -22.93 -2.67
N LEU A 19 -3.43 -23.44 -1.83
CA LEU A 19 -3.64 -24.87 -1.58
C LEU A 19 -3.98 -25.68 -2.85
N SER A 20 -4.42 -25.06 -3.95
CA SER A 20 -4.65 -25.76 -5.23
C SER A 20 -3.39 -25.91 -6.10
N GLN A 21 -2.21 -25.60 -5.55
CA GLN A 21 -0.86 -25.96 -6.00
C GLN A 21 -0.39 -25.55 -7.41
N TRP A 22 -1.25 -24.96 -8.25
CA TRP A 22 -0.91 -24.61 -9.63
C TRP A 22 -1.01 -23.13 -9.99
N LEU A 23 -1.53 -22.28 -9.09
CA LEU A 23 -1.73 -20.86 -9.38
C LEU A 23 -1.04 -19.98 -8.33
N LEU A 24 -0.26 -19.01 -8.82
CA LEU A 24 0.24 -17.89 -8.02
C LEU A 24 -0.95 -16.96 -7.73
N ALA A 25 -1.25 -16.75 -6.45
CA ALA A 25 -2.25 -15.78 -6.03
C ALA A 25 -1.57 -14.43 -5.80
N LEU A 26 -2.05 -13.37 -6.48
CA LEU A 26 -1.63 -12.00 -6.19
C LEU A 26 -2.39 -11.51 -4.97
N ASN A 27 -1.66 -11.22 -3.90
CA ASN A 27 -2.21 -10.65 -2.69
C ASN A 27 -1.92 -9.13 -2.67
N GLN A 28 -2.90 -8.36 -2.22
CA GLN A 28 -2.83 -6.90 -2.10
C GLN A 28 -3.44 -6.44 -0.79
N VAL A 29 -2.74 -5.57 -0.05
CA VAL A 29 -3.25 -4.95 1.17
C VAL A 29 -2.91 -3.45 1.19
N VAL A 30 -3.79 -2.63 1.75
CA VAL A 30 -3.54 -1.20 1.96
C VAL A 30 -2.95 -0.99 3.35
N LEU A 31 -1.75 -0.43 3.43
CA LEU A 31 -1.05 -0.16 4.70
C LEU A 31 -1.34 1.25 5.24
N TRP A 32 -1.62 2.19 4.34
CA TRP A 32 -1.84 3.60 4.65
C TRP A 32 -2.63 4.29 3.54
N ASP A 33 -3.44 5.27 3.91
CA ASP A 33 -4.17 6.13 2.99
C ASP A 33 -4.22 7.58 3.50
N LYS A 34 -4.37 8.52 2.55
CA LYS A 34 -4.64 9.93 2.83
C LYS A 34 -5.52 10.55 1.78
N ILE A 35 -6.44 11.40 2.24
CA ILE A 35 -7.23 12.29 1.38
C ILE A 35 -6.55 13.66 1.39
N VAL A 36 -6.30 14.22 0.20
CA VAL A 36 -5.79 15.58 0.02
C VAL A 36 -6.87 16.41 -0.67
N LEU A 37 -7.27 17.51 -0.05
CA LEU A 37 -8.32 18.38 -0.58
C LEU A 37 -7.74 19.40 -1.57
N ARG A 38 -8.58 19.91 -2.47
CA ARG A 38 -8.18 21.01 -3.35
C ARG A 38 -7.80 22.24 -2.51
N GLY A 39 -6.58 22.74 -2.70
CA GLY A 39 -6.03 23.86 -1.93
C GLY A 39 -5.01 23.42 -0.88
N ASP A 40 -4.97 22.13 -0.53
CA ASP A 40 -3.90 21.58 0.30
C ASP A 40 -2.58 21.51 -0.48
N ASN A 41 -1.47 21.49 0.26
CA ASN A 41 -0.15 21.30 -0.34
C ASN A 41 -0.05 19.88 -0.95
N PRO A 42 0.12 19.75 -2.28
CA PRO A 42 0.19 18.45 -2.94
C PRO A 42 1.52 17.72 -2.67
N LYS A 43 2.53 18.38 -2.11
CA LYS A 43 3.80 17.74 -1.74
C LYS A 43 3.62 16.94 -0.46
N LEU A 44 3.74 15.62 -0.58
CA LEU A 44 3.72 14.70 0.55
C LEU A 44 5.15 14.46 1.05
N LEU A 45 5.38 14.64 2.35
CA LEU A 45 6.59 14.23 3.03
C LEU A 45 6.21 13.12 4.03
N LEU A 46 6.36 11.85 3.64
CA LEU A 46 5.90 10.69 4.40
C LEU A 46 7.05 9.95 5.09
N LYS A 47 8.00 10.69 5.67
CA LYS A 47 9.11 10.09 6.42
C LYS A 47 8.65 9.71 7.83
N ASP A 48 9.02 8.51 8.30
CA ASP A 48 8.75 8.01 9.65
C ASP A 48 7.25 8.02 10.03
N MET A 49 6.38 7.88 9.02
CA MET A 49 4.94 7.84 9.22
C MET A 49 4.55 6.55 9.95
N LYS A 50 3.74 6.69 11.00
CA LYS A 50 3.12 5.54 11.67
C LYS A 50 2.12 4.87 10.70
N THR A 51 2.17 3.54 10.63
CA THR A 51 1.19 2.75 9.88
C THR A 51 -0.21 3.02 10.42
N LYS A 52 -1.17 3.30 9.52
CA LYS A 52 -2.56 3.51 9.91
C LYS A 52 -3.26 2.16 10.18
N TYR A 53 -2.92 1.16 9.37
CA TYR A 53 -3.38 -0.21 9.54
C TYR A 53 -2.21 -1.09 9.97
N PHE A 54 -2.34 -1.74 11.13
CA PHE A 54 -1.37 -2.74 11.54
C PHE A 54 -1.44 -3.93 10.59
N PHE A 55 -0.26 -4.41 10.20
CA PHE A 55 -0.11 -5.50 9.25
C PHE A 55 0.74 -6.60 9.89
N PHE A 56 0.21 -7.82 9.89
CA PHE A 56 0.83 -9.00 10.48
C PHE A 56 0.94 -10.09 9.42
N ASP A 57 2.12 -10.72 9.28
CA ASP A 57 2.31 -11.89 8.42
C ASP A 57 1.78 -13.15 9.12
N ASP A 58 0.45 -13.27 9.18
CA ASP A 58 -0.22 -14.45 9.73
C ASP A 58 -0.25 -15.57 8.67
N GLY A 59 0.71 -16.49 8.76
CA GLY A 59 0.87 -17.61 7.81
C GLY A 59 2.26 -17.77 7.19
N ASN A 60 3.25 -16.94 7.55
CA ASN A 60 4.62 -16.96 7.00
C ASN A 60 4.69 -16.81 5.47
N GLY A 61 3.73 -16.11 4.85
CA GLY A 61 3.68 -15.93 3.40
C GLY A 61 4.64 -14.85 2.88
N LEU A 62 5.13 -14.00 3.79
CA LEU A 62 6.03 -12.90 3.49
C LEU A 62 7.44 -13.12 4.03
N LYS A 63 7.60 -13.87 5.12
CA LYS A 63 8.91 -14.22 5.66
C LYS A 63 9.84 -14.81 4.59
N GLY A 64 11.03 -14.20 4.42
CA GLY A 64 12.01 -14.57 3.39
C GLY A 64 11.60 -14.25 1.95
N ASN A 65 10.44 -13.60 1.72
CA ASN A 65 10.01 -13.20 0.40
C ASN A 65 10.75 -11.93 -0.05
N ARG A 66 11.59 -12.09 -1.07
CA ARG A 66 12.37 -10.98 -1.65
C ARG A 66 11.61 -10.20 -2.72
N ASN A 67 10.51 -10.75 -3.21
CA ASN A 67 9.72 -10.18 -4.31
C ASN A 67 8.38 -9.64 -3.80
N VAL A 68 8.47 -8.68 -2.90
CA VAL A 68 7.33 -7.94 -2.35
C VAL A 68 7.45 -6.51 -2.81
N THR A 69 6.35 -5.97 -3.34
CA THR A 69 6.33 -4.64 -3.95
C THR A 69 5.44 -3.70 -3.13
N LEU A 70 6.00 -2.57 -2.73
CA LEU A 70 5.26 -1.47 -2.13
C LEU A 70 4.92 -0.48 -3.25
N THR A 71 3.64 -0.21 -3.46
CA THR A 71 3.14 0.67 -4.53
C THR A 71 2.37 1.84 -3.93
N LEU A 72 2.71 3.06 -4.33
CA LEU A 72 1.93 4.26 -4.07
C LEU A 72 1.02 4.53 -5.28
N SER A 73 -0.28 4.60 -5.02
CA SER A 73 -1.32 4.87 -6.02
C SER A 73 -2.13 6.08 -5.60
N TRP A 74 -2.61 6.88 -6.56
CA TRP A 74 -3.54 7.96 -6.24
C TRP A 74 -4.60 8.16 -7.32
N ASN A 75 -5.80 8.54 -6.88
CA ASN A 75 -6.96 8.78 -7.74
C ASN A 75 -7.53 10.17 -7.49
N VAL A 76 -7.79 10.90 -8.57
CA VAL A 76 -8.45 12.22 -8.54
C VAL A 76 -9.95 12.01 -8.61
N VAL A 77 -10.68 12.44 -7.58
CA VAL A 77 -12.14 12.29 -7.49
C VAL A 77 -12.79 13.67 -7.61
N PRO A 78 -13.55 13.93 -8.68
CA PRO A 78 -14.39 15.11 -8.78
C PRO A 78 -15.66 14.96 -7.93
N ASN A 79 -16.18 16.06 -7.38
CA ASN A 79 -17.49 16.05 -6.69
C ASN A 79 -18.68 15.86 -7.65
N ALA A 80 -18.53 16.18 -8.94
CA ALA A 80 -19.53 15.92 -9.96
C ALA A 80 -18.89 15.65 -11.32
N GLY A 81 -19.53 14.83 -12.15
CA GLY A 81 -19.08 14.50 -13.50
C GLY A 81 -18.32 13.17 -13.61
N ILE A 82 -17.55 13.04 -14.70
CA ILE A 82 -16.83 11.81 -15.04
C ILE A 82 -15.64 11.63 -14.09
N LEU A 83 -15.53 10.47 -13.45
CA LEU A 83 -14.34 10.07 -12.70
C LEU A 83 -13.17 9.91 -13.68
N PRO A 84 -12.17 10.80 -13.66
CA PRO A 84 -11.01 10.65 -14.53
C PRO A 84 -10.19 9.46 -14.04
N LEU A 85 -9.87 8.53 -14.95
CA LEU A 85 -8.96 7.42 -14.68
C LEU A 85 -7.50 7.91 -14.72
N VAL A 86 -7.19 8.90 -13.88
CA VAL A 86 -5.84 9.41 -13.70
C VAL A 86 -5.28 8.75 -12.45
N THR A 87 -4.55 7.66 -12.70
CA THR A 87 -3.80 6.94 -11.66
C THR A 87 -2.33 7.23 -11.88
N GLY A 88 -1.70 7.91 -10.93
CA GLY A 88 -0.25 7.90 -10.88
C GLY A 88 0.23 6.73 -10.03
N SER A 89 1.35 6.14 -10.44
CA SER A 89 1.92 4.96 -9.80
C SER A 89 3.41 5.15 -9.56
N GLY A 90 3.86 4.71 -8.39
CA GLY A 90 5.26 4.56 -8.06
C GLY A 90 5.41 3.30 -7.23
N HIS A 91 6.49 2.53 -7.43
CA HIS A 91 6.70 1.30 -6.70
C HIS A 91 8.15 1.12 -6.28
N VAL A 92 8.35 0.36 -5.21
CA VAL A 92 9.66 -0.06 -4.72
C VAL A 92 9.59 -1.50 -4.25
N SER A 93 10.62 -2.29 -4.56
CA SER A 93 10.75 -3.65 -4.05
C SER A 93 11.27 -3.59 -2.61
N VAL A 94 10.57 -4.26 -1.70
CA VAL A 94 10.90 -4.28 -0.27
C VAL A 94 11.08 -5.73 0.15
N PRO A 95 12.32 -6.25 0.26
CA PRO A 95 12.54 -7.62 0.69
C PRO A 95 12.18 -7.79 2.16
N PHE A 96 11.43 -8.84 2.48
CA PHE A 96 11.14 -9.22 3.87
C PHE A 96 12.28 -10.08 4.45
N PRO A 97 12.59 -9.93 5.74
CA PRO A 97 13.67 -10.67 6.38
C PRO A 97 13.35 -12.16 6.52
N ASP A 98 14.39 -12.98 6.62
CA ASP A 98 14.28 -14.42 6.88
C ASP A 98 13.83 -14.72 8.32
N THR A 99 13.93 -13.76 9.22
CA THR A 99 13.50 -13.86 10.63
C THR A 99 12.92 -12.54 11.11
N TYR A 100 11.78 -12.59 11.81
CA TYR A 100 11.22 -11.43 12.50
C TYR A 100 11.90 -11.23 13.85
N GLU A 101 12.12 -9.97 14.22
CA GLU A 101 12.56 -9.63 15.57
C GLU A 101 11.40 -9.89 16.54
N ILE A 102 11.56 -10.89 17.39
CA ILE A 102 10.67 -11.06 18.55
C ILE A 102 11.07 -9.97 19.53
N MET A 103 10.15 -9.07 19.89
CA MET A 103 10.41 -8.05 20.91
C MET A 103 11.07 -8.69 22.12
N LYS A 104 12.29 -8.26 22.45
CA LYS A 104 12.91 -8.61 23.72
C LYS A 104 12.09 -7.94 24.81
N ASN A 105 11.43 -8.73 25.65
CA ASN A 105 10.82 -8.22 26.88
C ASN A 105 11.96 -7.62 27.73
N TYR A 106 11.87 -6.32 28.03
CA TYR A 106 12.67 -5.66 29.05
C TYR A 106 11.98 -5.80 30.40
#